data_AF-A0A316SGB6-F1
#
_entry.id   AF-A0A316SGB6-F1
#
_cell.length_a   1.000
_cell.length_b   1.000
_cell.length_c   1.000
_cell.angle_alpha   90.00
_cell.angle_beta   90.00
_cell.angle_gamma   90.00
#
_symmetry.space_group_name_H-M   'P 1'
#
loop_
_entity.id
_entity.type
_entity.pdbx_description
1 polymer ?
#
loop_
_entity_poly.entity_id
_entity_poly.type
_entity_poly.pdbx_seq_one_letter_code
_entity_poly.pdbx_strand_id
1 'polypeptide(L)'
;LEGVPDEKRTARFVCAIAAAFPDGRSFVVRGTIEGIIGYEERGTNGFGYDPIFYLPERGVSTAEIPPEEKNSISHRGNALRKMKELLEREELL
;
A
#
# COMPACT_ATOMS: atom_id res chain seq x y z
N LEU A 1 -7.59 13.65 -14.61
CA LEU A 1 -8.69 12.67 -14.81
C LEU A 1 -10.04 13.39 -14.84
N GLU A 2 -10.13 14.49 -15.58
CA GLU A 2 -11.39 15.24 -15.69
C GLU A 2 -12.41 14.42 -16.50
N GLY A 3 -13.67 14.41 -16.08
CA GLY A 3 -14.74 13.64 -16.73
C GLY A 3 -14.65 12.12 -16.59
N VAL A 4 -13.67 11.58 -15.83
CA VAL A 4 -13.60 10.14 -15.54
C VAL A 4 -14.49 9.82 -14.34
N PRO A 5 -15.55 8.99 -14.50
CA PRO A 5 -16.49 8.66 -13.44
C PRO A 5 -15.86 7.72 -12.40
N ASP A 6 -16.38 7.73 -11.17
CA ASP A 6 -15.80 7.05 -9.98
C ASP A 6 -15.42 5.60 -10.24
N GLU A 7 -16.27 4.84 -10.93
CA GLU A 7 -16.05 3.43 -11.25
C GLU A 7 -14.84 3.18 -12.15
N LYS A 8 -14.34 4.20 -12.84
CA LYS A 8 -13.13 4.15 -13.69
C LYS A 8 -11.91 4.81 -13.04
N ARG A 9 -12.03 5.27 -11.80
CA ARG A 9 -10.93 5.89 -11.02
C ARG A 9 -10.24 4.90 -10.09
N THR A 10 -10.60 3.62 -10.14
CA THR A 10 -9.99 2.57 -9.31
C THR A 10 -8.47 2.57 -9.45
N ALA A 11 -7.78 2.53 -8.33
CA ALA A 11 -6.34 2.51 -8.26
C ALA A 11 -5.90 1.62 -7.10
N ARG A 12 -4.61 1.25 -7.11
CA ARG A 12 -3.99 0.59 -5.96
C ARG A 12 -2.58 1.07 -5.78
N PHE A 13 -2.18 1.25 -4.54
CA PHE A 13 -0.77 1.23 -4.22
C PHE A 13 -0.28 -0.21 -4.15
N VAL A 14 0.94 -0.44 -4.65
CA VAL A 14 1.57 -1.76 -4.71
C VAL A 14 2.97 -1.68 -4.11
N CYS A 15 3.28 -2.59 -3.18
CA CYS A 15 4.64 -2.81 -2.69
C CYS A 15 5.04 -4.25 -3.02
N ALA A 16 6.15 -4.42 -3.74
CA ALA A 16 6.82 -5.70 -3.87
C ALA A 16 8.08 -5.69 -2.99
N ILE A 17 8.30 -6.74 -2.21
CA ILE A 17 9.51 -6.92 -1.39
C ILE A 17 10.16 -8.21 -1.83
N ALA A 18 11.46 -8.14 -2.12
CA ALA A 18 12.29 -9.28 -2.44
C ALA A 18 13.29 -9.55 -1.32
N ALA A 19 13.48 -10.81 -0.95
CA ALA A 19 14.54 -11.28 -0.06
C ALA A 19 15.39 -12.30 -0.84
N ALA A 20 16.70 -12.08 -0.92
CA ALA A 20 17.65 -12.95 -1.60
C ALA A 20 18.69 -13.46 -0.61
N PHE A 21 18.94 -14.78 -0.64
CA PHE A 21 19.79 -15.47 0.32
C PHE A 21 21.08 -15.96 -0.34
N PRO A 22 22.19 -16.09 0.41
CA PRO A 22 23.47 -16.56 -0.13
C PRO A 22 23.44 -17.98 -0.71
N ASP A 23 22.50 -18.82 -0.29
CA ASP A 23 22.31 -20.18 -0.78
C ASP A 23 21.54 -20.24 -2.13
N GLY A 24 21.23 -19.08 -2.71
CA GLY A 24 20.54 -18.95 -3.98
C GLY A 24 19.02 -18.91 -3.87
N ARG A 25 18.42 -19.07 -2.67
CA ARG A 25 16.98 -18.87 -2.50
C ARG A 25 16.62 -17.40 -2.67
N SER A 26 15.46 -17.16 -3.26
CA SER A 26 14.87 -15.83 -3.35
C SER A 26 13.36 -15.89 -3.18
N PHE A 27 12.81 -14.95 -2.45
CA PHE A 27 11.38 -14.82 -2.23
C PHE A 27 10.93 -13.43 -2.64
N VAL A 28 9.73 -13.35 -3.20
CA VAL A 28 9.09 -12.08 -3.55
C VAL A 28 7.66 -12.12 -3.02
N VAL A 29 7.28 -11.09 -2.27
CA VAL A 29 5.89 -10.89 -1.83
C VAL A 29 5.34 -9.59 -2.37
N ARG A 30 4.02 -9.54 -2.55
CA ARG A 30 3.29 -8.35 -3.00
C ARG A 30 2.22 -7.97 -1.99
N GLY A 31 2.30 -6.75 -1.47
CA GLY A 31 1.26 -6.09 -0.68
C GLY A 31 0.57 -5.00 -1.50
N THR A 32 -0.73 -4.82 -1.30
CA THR A 32 -1.52 -3.77 -1.93
C THR A 32 -2.45 -3.09 -0.93
N ILE A 33 -2.93 -1.92 -1.29
CA ILE A 33 -4.15 -1.32 -0.74
C ILE A 33 -4.95 -0.80 -1.93
N GLU A 34 -6.24 -1.11 -1.97
CA GLU A 34 -7.15 -0.69 -3.03
C GLU A 34 -7.80 0.65 -2.67
N GLY A 35 -8.08 1.46 -3.67
CA GLY A 35 -8.69 2.78 -3.51
C GLY A 35 -9.09 3.37 -4.85
N ILE A 36 -9.28 4.68 -4.87
CA ILE A 36 -9.55 5.44 -6.10
C ILE A 36 -8.65 6.68 -6.15
N ILE A 37 -8.45 7.24 -7.34
CA ILE A 37 -7.84 8.55 -7.47
C ILE A 37 -8.90 9.61 -7.13
N GLY A 38 -8.69 10.40 -6.10
CA GLY A 38 -9.55 11.50 -5.69
C GLY A 38 -9.66 12.61 -6.75
N TYR A 39 -10.66 13.47 -6.61
CA TYR A 39 -10.86 14.62 -7.51
C TYR A 39 -9.96 15.81 -7.18
N GLU A 40 -9.50 15.87 -5.94
CA GLU A 40 -8.65 16.93 -5.40
C GLU A 40 -7.65 16.33 -4.40
N GLU A 41 -6.61 17.09 -4.10
CA GLU A 41 -5.64 16.74 -3.06
C GLU A 41 -6.25 17.01 -1.67
N ARG A 42 -6.18 16.02 -0.77
CA ARG A 42 -6.66 16.14 0.60
C ARG A 42 -5.65 15.58 1.59
N GLY A 43 -5.42 16.30 2.68
CA GLY A 43 -4.46 15.93 3.73
C GLY A 43 -3.02 16.32 3.42
N THR A 44 -2.20 16.33 4.46
CA THR A 44 -0.80 16.80 4.40
C THR A 44 0.21 15.78 4.93
N ASN A 45 -0.25 14.63 5.44
CA ASN A 45 0.62 13.55 5.89
C ASN A 45 1.10 12.70 4.71
N GLY A 46 2.16 11.92 4.92
CA GLY A 46 2.67 11.02 3.89
C GLY A 46 3.43 11.77 2.79
N PHE A 47 3.43 11.24 1.57
CA PHE A 47 4.21 11.74 0.45
C PHE A 47 3.68 11.24 -0.91
N GLY A 48 4.18 11.80 -2.00
CA GLY A 48 3.86 11.33 -3.36
C GLY A 48 2.36 11.47 -3.67
N TYR A 49 1.73 10.39 -4.11
CA TYR A 49 0.31 10.39 -4.50
C TYR A 49 -0.67 10.25 -3.33
N ASP A 50 -0.17 10.24 -2.09
CA ASP A 50 -1.02 10.07 -0.90
C ASP A 50 -2.20 11.07 -0.85
N PRO A 51 -2.02 12.37 -1.17
CA PRO A 51 -3.13 13.34 -1.12
C PRO A 51 -4.28 13.06 -2.09
N ILE A 52 -4.01 12.33 -3.18
CA ILE A 52 -5.02 11.96 -4.17
C ILE A 52 -5.42 10.49 -4.11
N PHE A 53 -4.84 9.69 -3.22
CA PHE A 53 -5.21 8.28 -3.09
C PHE A 53 -6.29 8.14 -2.01
N TYR A 54 -7.54 8.02 -2.45
CA TYR A 54 -8.72 8.02 -1.62
C TYR A 54 -9.20 6.61 -1.28
N LEU A 55 -9.61 6.39 -0.03
CA LEU A 55 -10.16 5.14 0.48
C LEU A 55 -11.68 5.29 0.66
N PRO A 56 -12.52 4.82 -0.28
CA PRO A 56 -13.98 4.99 -0.20
C PRO A 56 -14.59 4.47 1.10
N GLU A 57 -14.11 3.32 1.58
CA GLU A 57 -14.58 2.69 2.83
C GLU A 57 -14.32 3.53 4.08
N ARG A 58 -13.38 4.48 4.02
CA ARG A 58 -12.98 5.33 5.16
C ARG A 58 -13.32 6.80 4.97
N GLY A 59 -13.79 7.19 3.79
CA GLY A 59 -14.17 8.57 3.49
C GLY A 59 -13.00 9.57 3.41
N VAL A 60 -11.76 9.10 3.35
CA VAL A 60 -10.55 9.93 3.47
C VAL A 60 -9.46 9.56 2.46
N SER A 61 -8.61 10.54 2.13
CA SER A 61 -7.32 10.35 1.47
C SER A 61 -6.30 9.69 2.43
N THR A 62 -5.36 8.92 1.89
CA THR A 62 -4.27 8.35 2.70
C THR A 62 -3.28 9.37 3.24
N ALA A 63 -3.33 10.63 2.80
CA ALA A 63 -2.61 11.75 3.43
C ALA A 63 -3.38 12.42 4.58
N GLU A 64 -4.66 12.11 4.77
CA GLU A 64 -5.43 12.53 5.95
C GLU A 64 -5.24 11.55 7.12
N ILE A 65 -4.72 10.34 6.87
CA ILE A 65 -4.51 9.30 7.87
C ILE A 65 -3.20 9.55 8.64
N PRO A 66 -3.18 9.48 9.98
CA PRO A 66 -1.96 9.57 10.77
C PRO A 66 -0.92 8.49 10.38
N PRO A 67 0.39 8.78 10.42
CA PRO A 67 1.42 7.84 9.98
C PRO A 67 1.38 6.46 10.66
N GLU A 68 1.14 6.43 11.97
CA GLU A 68 0.99 5.21 12.78
C GLU A 68 -0.12 4.30 12.24
N GLU A 69 -1.31 4.87 12.03
CA GLU A 69 -2.46 4.15 11.50
C GLU A 69 -2.21 3.72 10.06
N LYS A 70 -1.61 4.60 9.24
CA LYS A 70 -1.27 4.29 7.85
C LYS A 70 -0.34 3.08 7.75
N ASN A 71 0.64 2.95 8.64
CA ASN A 71 1.54 1.79 8.67
C ASN A 71 0.78 0.47 8.90
N SER A 72 -0.31 0.51 9.66
CA SER A 72 -1.14 -0.67 9.91
C SER A 72 -1.90 -1.16 8.66
N ILE A 73 -2.31 -0.26 7.75
CA ILE A 73 -3.16 -0.60 6.59
C ILE A 73 -2.46 -0.52 5.23
N SER A 74 -1.29 0.11 5.13
CA SER A 74 -0.66 0.42 3.85
C SER A 74 -0.20 -0.83 3.08
N HIS A 75 -0.09 -0.69 1.76
CA HIS A 75 0.54 -1.67 0.87
C HIS A 75 1.93 -2.13 1.35
N ARG A 76 2.74 -1.22 1.91
CA ARG A 76 4.06 -1.54 2.51
C ARG A 76 3.92 -2.38 3.77
N GLY A 77 3.04 -1.98 4.70
CA GLY A 77 2.76 -2.75 5.90
C GLY A 77 2.24 -4.16 5.58
N ASN A 78 1.33 -4.27 4.60
CA ASN A 78 0.84 -5.54 4.08
C ASN A 78 1.95 -6.39 3.47
N ALA A 79 2.86 -5.80 2.68
CA ALA A 79 3.99 -6.54 2.09
C ALA A 79 4.98 -7.02 3.16
N LEU A 80 5.29 -6.20 4.16
CA LEU A 80 6.20 -6.56 5.25
C LEU A 80 5.64 -7.70 6.11
N ARG A 81 4.36 -7.66 6.47
CA ARG A 81 3.70 -8.76 7.19
C ARG A 81 3.75 -10.07 6.39
N LYS A 82 3.43 -10.03 5.09
CA LYS A 82 3.54 -11.19 4.22
C LYS A 82 4.96 -11.73 4.13
N MET A 83 5.98 -10.86 4.08
CA MET A 83 7.38 -11.30 4.07
C MET A 83 7.74 -11.94 5.41
N LYS A 84 7.34 -11.36 6.54
CA LYS A 84 7.57 -11.93 7.88
C LYS A 84 6.97 -13.34 8.00
N GLU A 85 5.70 -13.50 7.66
CA GLU A 85 5.01 -14.80 7.67
C GLU A 85 5.69 -15.82 6.75
N LEU A 86 6.14 -15.38 5.58
CA LEU A 86 6.89 -16.24 4.67
C LEU A 86 8.19 -16.69 5.31
N LEU A 87 8.99 -15.77 5.84
CA LEU A 87 10.29 -16.11 6.43
C LEU A 87 10.15 -16.98 7.68
N GLU A 88 9.11 -16.78 8.50
CA GLU A 88 8.78 -17.67 9.63
C GLU A 88 8.45 -19.09 9.14
N ARG A 89 7.65 -19.22 8.07
CA ARG A 89 7.30 -20.53 7.49
C ARG A 89 8.50 -21.27 6.89
N GLU A 90 9.45 -20.53 6.30
CA GLU A 90 10.67 -21.09 5.71
C GLU A 90 11.79 -21.30 6.76
N GLU A 91 11.52 -21.05 8.05
CA GLU A 91 12.47 -21.14 9.17
C GLU A 91 13.73 -20.26 8.96
N LEU A 92 13.51 -19.04 8.43
CA LEU A 92 14.53 -18.05 8.09
C LEU A 92 14.57 -16.84 9.03
N LEU A 93 13.78 -16.87 10.11
CA LEU A 93 13.70 -15.85 11.16
C LEU A 93 14.01 -16.44 12.53
#